data_AF-A0A2N5BQS8-F1
#
_entry.id   AF-A0A2N5BQS8-F1
#
_cell.length_a   1.000
_cell.length_b   1.000
_cell.length_c   1.000
_cell.angle_alpha   90.00
_cell.angle_beta   90.00
_cell.angle_gamma   90.00
#
_symmetry.space_group_name_H-M   'P 1'
#
loop_
_entity.id
_entity.type
_entity.pdbx_description
1 polymer ?
#
loop_
_entity_poly.entity_id
_entity_poly.type
_entity_poly.pdbx_seq_one_letter_code
_entity_poly.pdbx_strand_id
1 'polypeptide(L)'
;MIAWDEDTDIDSIMRAGPFTPAAYIRSGSLVLTEPVKQALEKSGLKGISRFEHLEKTHIVHIDWLHWDTSKPITDYLDLEGGPTSIIDTLPHDPALAKSMPEYWQALVVGKLNLFKDPQHGPADLGQYLKVLKADEQADFFKGDVYRGYFLSERAKEWMERQCPGCFTFTLLR
;
A
#
# COMPACT_ATOMS: atom_id res chain seq x y z
N MET A 1 -10.03 -3.28 5.68
CA MET A 1 -11.00 -3.58 4.60
C MET A 1 -11.32 -2.28 3.85
N ILE A 2 -11.88 -2.30 2.63
CA ILE A 2 -12.38 -1.12 1.87
C ILE A 2 -13.81 -1.55 1.80
N ALA A 3 -14.65 -0.84 2.52
CA ALA A 3 -16.06 -0.85 2.22
C ALA A 3 -16.26 0.34 1.29
N TRP A 4 -16.92 0.10 0.16
CA TRP A 4 -17.51 1.22 -0.56
C TRP A 4 -18.59 1.77 0.36
N ASP A 5 -18.50 3.06 0.70
CA ASP A 5 -19.51 3.71 1.51
C ASP A 5 -20.65 4.15 0.56
N GLU A 6 -21.78 3.45 0.61
CA GLU A 6 -22.92 3.71 -0.27
C GLU A 6 -23.54 5.11 -0.02
N ASP A 7 -23.26 5.72 1.14
CA ASP A 7 -23.79 7.03 1.53
C ASP A 7 -22.91 8.20 1.04
N THR A 8 -21.61 7.98 0.85
CA THR A 8 -20.66 9.06 0.49
C THR A 8 -20.02 8.93 -0.89
N ASP A 9 -20.13 7.77 -1.56
CA ASP A 9 -19.45 7.45 -2.83
C ASP A 9 -17.92 7.62 -2.75
N ILE A 10 -17.34 7.48 -1.55
CA ILE A 10 -15.91 7.62 -1.27
C ILE A 10 -15.36 6.26 -0.82
N ASP A 11 -14.18 5.89 -1.34
CA ASP A 11 -13.47 4.70 -0.88
C ASP A 11 -13.06 4.88 0.60
N SER A 12 -13.28 3.87 1.43
CA SER A 12 -12.96 3.95 2.86
C SER A 12 -11.76 3.11 3.28
N ILE A 13 -11.18 3.42 4.44
CA ILE A 13 -10.15 2.63 5.07
C ILE A 13 -10.46 2.29 6.51
N MET A 14 -10.37 0.99 6.78
CA MET A 14 -10.35 0.44 8.14
C MET A 14 -8.95 -0.10 8.46
N ARG A 15 -8.40 0.26 9.62
CA ARG A 15 -7.04 -0.14 10.03
C ARG A 15 -6.78 0.04 11.52
N ALA A 16 -5.69 -0.57 11.97
CA ALA A 16 -5.06 -0.25 13.24
C ALA A 16 -4.21 1.03 13.18
N GLY A 17 -4.12 1.72 14.31
CA GLY A 17 -3.21 2.82 14.60
C GLY A 17 -2.53 2.65 15.97
N PRO A 18 -1.74 3.65 16.44
CA PRO A 18 -1.49 4.93 15.78
C PRO A 18 -0.48 4.86 14.63
N PHE A 19 0.32 3.79 14.57
CA PHE A 19 1.36 3.67 13.55
C PHE A 19 0.78 3.54 12.14
N THR A 20 1.37 4.27 11.20
CA THR A 20 1.15 4.07 9.77
C THR A 20 2.43 4.19 8.95
N PRO A 21 2.68 3.26 8.00
CA PRO A 21 3.66 3.49 6.96
C PRO A 21 3.30 4.73 6.12
N ALA A 22 4.32 5.39 5.58
CA ALA A 22 4.15 6.59 4.75
C ALA A 22 3.49 6.24 3.39
N ALA A 23 3.73 5.02 2.90
CA ALA A 23 3.10 4.42 1.73
C ALA A 23 3.03 2.88 1.88
N TYR A 24 2.04 2.23 1.28
CA TYR A 24 1.87 0.76 1.33
C TYR A 24 0.94 0.24 0.22
N ILE A 25 0.93 -1.08 -0.01
CA ILE A 25 0.00 -1.73 -0.96
C ILE A 25 -1.21 -2.31 -0.23
N ARG A 26 -2.36 -1.72 -0.52
CA ARG A 26 -3.74 -2.03 -0.16
C ARG A 26 -4.55 -2.87 -1.15
N SER A 27 -4.63 -4.20 -1.10
CA SER A 27 -5.48 -5.00 -2.03
C SER A 27 -5.22 -4.68 -3.52
N GLY A 28 -3.96 -4.46 -3.90
CA GLY A 28 -3.58 -4.07 -5.25
C GLY A 28 -3.69 -2.57 -5.56
N SER A 29 -3.98 -1.74 -4.55
CA SER A 29 -3.92 -0.27 -4.62
C SER A 29 -2.70 0.28 -3.89
N LEU A 30 -2.01 1.25 -4.47
CA LEU A 30 -0.94 2.01 -3.82
C LEU A 30 -1.59 3.09 -2.95
N VAL A 31 -1.40 3.02 -1.64
CA VAL A 31 -1.91 3.98 -0.68
C VAL A 31 -0.76 4.84 -0.16
N LEU A 32 -0.99 6.15 -0.11
CA LEU A 32 -0.04 7.16 0.34
C LEU A 32 -0.65 7.97 1.48
N THR A 33 0.18 8.41 2.41
CA THR A 33 -0.20 9.49 3.34
C THR A 33 -0.16 10.85 2.62
N GLU A 34 -0.92 11.83 3.13
CA GLU A 34 -0.96 13.19 2.57
C GLU A 34 0.42 13.78 2.26
N PRO A 35 1.43 13.75 3.17
CA PRO A 35 2.73 14.36 2.87
C PRO A 35 3.44 13.69 1.69
N VAL A 36 3.33 12.36 1.56
CA VAL A 36 3.94 11.60 0.46
C VAL A 36 3.21 11.88 -0.84
N LYS A 37 1.87 11.92 -0.83
CA LYS A 37 1.06 12.28 -2.00
C LYS A 37 1.46 13.65 -2.54
N GLN A 38 1.56 14.66 -1.67
CA GLN A 38 1.95 16.02 -2.06
C GLN A 38 3.39 16.08 -2.60
N ALA A 39 4.31 15.31 -2.02
CA ALA A 39 5.68 15.21 -2.52
C ALA A 39 5.71 14.54 -3.91
N LEU A 40 4.87 13.52 -4.12
CA LEU A 40 4.80 12.78 -5.38
C LEU A 40 4.27 13.66 -6.52
N GLU A 41 3.24 14.47 -6.27
CA GLU A 41 2.71 15.44 -7.25
C GLU A 41 3.78 16.43 -7.74
N LYS A 42 4.73 16.78 -6.86
CA LYS A 42 5.83 17.71 -7.16
C LYS A 42 7.07 17.04 -7.75
N SER A 43 7.10 15.70 -7.78
CA SER A 43 8.28 14.94 -8.21
C SER A 43 8.55 14.95 -9.71
N GLY A 44 7.51 15.23 -10.52
CA GLY A 44 7.55 15.08 -11.97
C GLY A 44 7.43 13.63 -12.47
N LEU A 45 7.35 12.64 -11.57
CA LEU A 45 7.12 11.24 -11.92
C LEU A 45 5.75 11.03 -12.56
N LYS A 46 5.67 10.08 -13.50
CA LYS A 46 4.51 9.85 -14.36
C LYS A 46 3.93 8.44 -14.18
N GLY A 47 2.76 8.19 -14.78
CA GLY A 47 2.08 6.89 -14.70
C GLY A 47 1.02 6.78 -13.61
N ILE A 48 0.73 7.86 -12.87
CA ILE A 48 -0.42 8.00 -11.98
C ILE A 48 -1.38 9.02 -12.61
N SER A 49 -2.65 8.67 -12.75
CA SER A 49 -3.67 9.55 -13.36
C SER A 49 -4.34 10.47 -12.35
N ARG A 50 -4.64 9.98 -11.16
CA ARG A 50 -5.29 10.73 -10.07
C ARG A 50 -5.03 10.11 -8.71
N PHE A 51 -5.37 10.87 -7.68
CA PHE A 51 -5.41 10.43 -6.28
C PHE A 51 -6.85 10.50 -5.79
N GLU A 52 -7.31 9.45 -5.13
CA GLU A 52 -8.63 9.35 -4.51
C GLU A 52 -8.45 9.37 -2.99
N HIS A 53 -9.18 10.24 -2.30
CA HIS A 53 -9.13 10.31 -0.84
C HIS A 53 -9.76 9.06 -0.23
N LEU A 54 -9.21 8.59 0.89
CA LEU A 54 -9.74 7.45 1.62
C LEU A 54 -10.29 7.89 2.97
N GLU A 55 -11.60 7.71 3.16
CA GLU A 55 -12.26 8.08 4.42
C GLU A 55 -11.92 7.09 5.55
N LYS A 56 -11.56 7.61 6.73
CA LYS A 56 -11.23 6.80 7.90
C LYS A 56 -12.51 6.37 8.62
N THR A 57 -13.16 5.31 8.14
CA THR A 57 -14.43 4.81 8.69
C THR A 57 -14.25 3.97 9.96
N HIS A 58 -13.12 3.26 10.11
CA HIS A 58 -12.85 2.45 11.30
C HIS A 58 -11.37 2.36 11.64
N ILE A 59 -10.94 3.20 12.57
CA ILE A 59 -9.60 3.18 13.17
C ILE A 59 -9.68 2.57 14.56
N VAL A 60 -8.85 1.57 14.82
CA VAL A 60 -8.74 0.93 16.13
C VAL A 60 -7.38 1.25 16.75
N HIS A 61 -7.38 1.53 18.06
CA HIS A 61 -6.15 1.77 18.80
C HIS A 61 -5.50 0.45 19.17
N ILE A 62 -4.22 0.28 18.81
CA ILE A 62 -3.38 -0.80 19.35
C ILE A 62 -2.15 -0.19 19.99
N ASP A 63 -1.92 -0.53 21.25
CA ASP A 63 -0.75 -0.08 21.99
C ASP A 63 0.49 -0.92 21.62
N TRP A 64 1.06 -0.60 20.46
CA TRP A 64 2.29 -1.25 20.00
C TRP A 64 3.51 -0.92 20.86
N LEU A 65 3.50 0.21 21.57
CA LEU A 65 4.67 0.71 22.30
C LEU A 65 4.92 -0.05 23.60
N HIS A 66 3.87 -0.59 24.21
CA HIS A 66 3.97 -1.34 25.46
C HIS A 66 3.84 -2.86 25.26
N TRP A 67 3.95 -3.34 24.02
CA TRP A 67 3.94 -4.77 23.74
C TRP A 67 5.26 -5.43 24.16
N ASP A 68 5.17 -6.41 25.06
CA ASP A 68 6.29 -7.28 25.43
C ASP A 68 6.50 -8.34 24.34
N THR A 69 7.54 -8.15 23.51
CA THR A 69 7.87 -9.06 22.42
C THR A 69 8.36 -10.44 22.88
N SER A 70 8.59 -10.64 24.19
CA SER A 70 8.89 -11.97 24.75
C SER A 70 7.64 -12.82 24.99
N LYS A 71 6.44 -12.23 24.90
CA LYS A 71 5.16 -12.91 25.07
C LYS A 71 4.41 -13.05 23.75
N PRO A 72 3.55 -14.09 23.62
CA PRO A 72 2.63 -14.19 22.49
C PRO A 72 1.77 -12.92 22.35
N ILE A 73 1.56 -12.45 21.12
CA ILE A 73 0.66 -11.32 20.86
C ILE A 73 -0.78 -11.61 21.32
N THR A 74 -1.15 -12.89 21.40
CA THR A 74 -2.46 -13.36 21.89
C THR A 74 -2.71 -13.05 23.36
N ASP A 75 -1.67 -12.79 24.15
CA ASP A 75 -1.81 -12.35 25.54
C ASP A 75 -2.32 -10.90 25.62
N TYR A 76 -2.24 -10.15 24.51
CA TYR A 76 -2.61 -8.74 24.40
C TYR A 76 -3.79 -8.49 23.46
N LEU A 77 -4.00 -9.37 22.47
CA LEU A 77 -5.02 -9.24 21.45
C LEU A 77 -5.68 -10.59 21.20
N ASP A 78 -7.01 -10.65 21.27
CA ASP A 78 -7.73 -11.83 20.81
C ASP A 78 -7.66 -11.91 19.28
N LEU A 79 -7.21 -13.06 18.77
CA LEU A 79 -7.03 -13.35 17.35
C LEU A 79 -7.80 -14.60 16.91
N GLU A 80 -8.83 -15.05 17.63
CA GLU A 80 -9.60 -16.26 17.26
C GLU A 80 -10.15 -16.21 15.80
N GLY A 81 -10.25 -15.03 15.18
CA GLY A 81 -10.62 -14.84 13.77
C GLY A 81 -9.46 -14.49 12.82
N GLY A 82 -8.21 -14.58 13.26
CA GLY A 82 -7.03 -14.13 12.51
C GLY A 82 -6.79 -12.61 12.57
N PRO A 83 -5.82 -12.07 11.82
CA PRO A 83 -5.40 -10.67 11.95
C PRO A 83 -6.49 -9.61 11.68
N THR A 84 -7.53 -9.97 10.92
CA THR A 84 -8.66 -9.07 10.65
C THR A 84 -9.54 -8.84 11.88
N SER A 85 -9.62 -9.84 12.78
CA SER A 85 -10.44 -9.76 14.00
C SER A 85 -10.07 -8.56 14.89
N ILE A 86 -8.82 -8.11 14.86
CA ILE A 86 -8.37 -6.90 15.55
C ILE A 86 -9.22 -5.68 15.14
N ILE A 87 -9.46 -5.50 13.84
CA ILE A 87 -10.24 -4.39 13.31
C ILE A 87 -11.73 -4.63 13.59
N ASP A 88 -12.19 -5.87 13.45
CA ASP A 88 -13.61 -6.22 13.55
C ASP A 88 -14.15 -6.19 14.99
N THR A 89 -13.29 -6.42 15.99
CA THR A 89 -13.69 -6.56 17.41
C THR A 89 -13.47 -5.31 18.25
N LEU A 90 -12.46 -4.50 17.93
CA LEU A 90 -12.14 -3.30 18.68
C LEU A 90 -13.00 -2.11 18.24
N PRO A 91 -13.40 -1.24 19.19
CA PRO A 91 -14.21 -0.08 18.87
C PRO A 91 -13.45 0.93 18.01
N HIS A 92 -14.18 1.66 17.17
CA HIS A 92 -13.64 2.82 16.48
C HIS A 92 -13.17 3.88 17.49
N ASP A 93 -11.97 4.44 17.30
CA ASP A 93 -11.44 5.59 18.02
C ASP A 93 -11.43 6.84 17.10
N PRO A 94 -12.45 7.72 17.18
CA PRO A 94 -12.54 8.92 16.35
C PRO A 94 -11.46 9.95 16.65
N ALA A 95 -11.00 10.02 17.91
CA ALA A 95 -9.97 10.96 18.31
C ALA A 95 -8.63 10.57 17.69
N LEU A 96 -8.30 9.27 17.75
CA LEU A 96 -7.14 8.72 17.06
C LEU A 96 -7.25 8.92 15.54
N ALA A 97 -8.40 8.61 14.94
CA ALA A 97 -8.62 8.77 13.49
C ALA A 97 -8.34 10.20 13.02
N LYS A 98 -8.78 11.21 13.78
CA LYS A 98 -8.52 12.63 13.50
C LYS A 98 -7.06 13.01 13.65
N SER A 99 -6.31 12.35 14.53
CA SER A 99 -4.89 12.63 14.75
C SER A 99 -3.97 11.96 13.72
N MET A 100 -4.42 10.86 13.11
CA MET A 100 -3.71 10.14 12.05
C MET A 100 -3.75 10.93 10.72
N PRO A 101 -2.75 10.73 9.84
CA PRO A 101 -2.72 11.42 8.54
C PRO A 101 -3.92 11.06 7.66
N GLU A 102 -4.19 11.91 6.68
CA GLU A 102 -5.09 11.58 5.58
C GLU A 102 -4.43 10.59 4.61
N TYR A 103 -5.25 9.76 3.98
CA TYR A 103 -4.81 8.68 3.10
C TYR A 103 -5.36 8.87 1.69
N TRP A 104 -4.56 8.46 0.71
CA TRP A 104 -4.88 8.61 -0.70
C TRP A 104 -4.54 7.35 -1.47
N GLN A 105 -5.47 6.87 -2.26
CA GLN A 105 -5.26 5.83 -3.25
C GLN A 105 -4.72 6.45 -4.55
N ALA A 106 -3.58 5.95 -5.02
CA ALA A 106 -3.00 6.36 -6.29
C ALA A 106 -3.48 5.46 -7.43
N LEU A 107 -4.17 6.04 -8.41
CA LEU A 107 -4.60 5.32 -9.60
C LEU A 107 -3.47 5.26 -10.62
N VAL A 108 -2.72 4.15 -10.59
CA VAL A 108 -1.65 3.89 -11.56
C VAL A 108 -2.24 3.41 -12.89
N VAL A 109 -1.84 4.09 -13.98
CA VAL A 109 -2.29 3.87 -15.34
C VAL A 109 -1.17 3.53 -16.32
N GLY A 110 0.10 3.71 -15.92
CA GLY A 110 1.23 3.26 -16.73
C GLY A 110 1.14 1.76 -16.99
N LYS A 111 1.41 1.34 -18.23
CA LYS A 111 1.23 -0.05 -18.66
C LYS A 111 2.58 -0.74 -18.78
N LEU A 112 2.65 -1.95 -18.22
CA LEU A 112 3.80 -2.83 -18.37
C LEU A 112 3.32 -4.19 -18.89
N ASN A 113 3.79 -4.56 -20.07
CA ASN A 113 3.54 -5.87 -20.64
C ASN A 113 4.60 -6.84 -20.15
N LEU A 114 4.15 -7.90 -19.49
CA LEU A 114 5.02 -8.87 -18.85
C LEU A 114 4.88 -10.24 -19.49
N PHE A 115 5.99 -10.96 -19.58
CA PHE A 115 6.00 -12.38 -19.86
C PHE A 115 6.33 -13.16 -18.59
N LYS A 116 5.52 -14.20 -18.32
CA LYS A 116 5.80 -15.17 -17.25
C LYS A 116 6.67 -16.28 -17.84
N ASP A 117 7.92 -16.36 -17.42
CA ASP A 117 8.82 -17.41 -17.86
C ASP A 117 8.48 -18.74 -17.15
N PRO A 118 7.98 -19.75 -17.86
CA PRO A 118 7.59 -21.02 -17.25
C PRO A 118 8.79 -21.84 -16.74
N GLN A 119 10.03 -21.49 -17.13
CA GLN A 119 11.23 -22.17 -16.67
C GLN A 119 11.63 -21.77 -15.23
N HIS A 120 11.11 -20.64 -14.74
CA HIS A 120 11.42 -20.12 -13.42
C HIS A 120 10.17 -20.14 -12.55
N GLY A 121 10.34 -20.42 -11.25
CA GLY A 121 9.23 -20.40 -10.30
C GLY A 121 8.91 -18.97 -9.84
N PRO A 122 7.69 -18.70 -9.35
CA PRO A 122 7.28 -17.38 -8.88
C PRO A 122 8.03 -16.90 -7.63
N ALA A 123 8.83 -17.76 -7.00
CA ALA A 123 9.69 -17.40 -5.87
C ALA A 123 10.87 -16.49 -6.29
N ASP A 124 11.34 -16.59 -7.53
CA ASP A 124 12.33 -15.68 -8.10
C ASP A 124 11.66 -14.76 -9.12
N LEU A 125 10.99 -13.72 -8.63
CA LEU A 125 10.25 -12.78 -9.46
C LEU A 125 11.11 -12.12 -10.54
N GLY A 126 12.41 -11.91 -10.28
CA GLY A 126 13.33 -11.27 -11.22
C GLY A 126 13.65 -12.11 -12.45
N GLN A 127 13.54 -13.45 -12.34
CA GLN A 127 13.70 -14.38 -13.46
C GLN A 127 12.34 -14.85 -14.01
N TYR A 128 11.32 -14.91 -13.15
CA TYR A 128 9.97 -15.32 -13.51
C TYR A 128 9.25 -14.30 -14.38
N LEU A 129 9.49 -12.99 -14.17
CA LEU A 129 8.85 -11.93 -14.93
C LEU A 129 9.87 -11.23 -15.82
N LYS A 130 9.59 -11.21 -17.12
CA LYS A 130 10.37 -10.47 -18.12
C LYS A 130 9.57 -9.32 -18.67
N VAL A 131 10.19 -8.15 -18.79
CA VAL A 131 9.56 -6.97 -19.38
C VAL A 131 9.59 -7.10 -20.91
N LEU A 132 8.41 -7.20 -21.54
CA LEU A 132 8.30 -7.20 -23.00
C LEU A 132 8.20 -5.78 -23.56
N LYS A 133 7.43 -4.92 -22.87
CA LYS A 133 7.21 -3.53 -23.26
C LYS A 133 6.78 -2.71 -22.06
N ALA A 134 7.33 -1.51 -21.93
CA ALA A 134 6.90 -0.52 -20.97
C ALA A 134 6.37 0.74 -21.68
N ASP A 135 5.48 1.47 -21.02
CA ASP A 135 5.22 2.86 -21.36
C ASP A 135 6.43 3.73 -21.00
N GLU A 136 7.23 4.12 -21.99
CA GLU A 136 8.47 4.88 -21.79
C GLU A 136 8.24 6.27 -21.16
N GLN A 137 6.99 6.76 -21.14
CA GLN A 137 6.63 8.04 -20.54
C GLN A 137 6.10 7.91 -19.10
N ALA A 138 6.07 6.69 -18.55
CA ALA A 138 5.61 6.42 -17.19
C ALA A 138 6.75 6.02 -16.26
N ASP A 139 6.56 6.25 -14.96
CA ASP A 139 7.45 5.77 -13.90
C ASP A 139 6.76 4.77 -12.97
N PHE A 140 5.43 4.83 -12.88
CA PHE A 140 4.59 3.87 -12.15
C PHE A 140 3.79 3.04 -13.14
N PHE A 141 3.78 1.72 -12.94
CA PHE A 141 3.14 0.80 -13.86
C PHE A 141 2.28 -0.25 -13.16
N LYS A 142 1.25 -0.72 -13.87
CA LYS A 142 0.54 -1.97 -13.61
C LYS A 142 0.89 -3.01 -14.69
N GLY A 143 1.15 -4.23 -14.23
CA GLY A 143 1.36 -5.38 -15.10
C GLY A 143 0.03 -5.87 -15.72
N ASP A 144 0.09 -6.32 -16.96
CA ASP A 144 -1.05 -6.90 -17.69
C ASP A 144 -1.44 -8.30 -17.19
N VAL A 145 -0.45 -9.15 -16.87
CA VAL A 145 -0.67 -10.55 -16.46
C VAL A 145 -0.32 -10.85 -15.01
N TYR A 146 0.32 -9.91 -14.32
CA TYR A 146 0.72 -10.03 -12.92
C TYR A 146 0.18 -8.83 -12.14
N ARG A 147 -0.68 -9.11 -11.15
CA ARG A 147 -1.27 -8.09 -10.29
C ARG A 147 -0.22 -7.59 -9.31
N GLY A 148 0.56 -6.59 -9.73
CA GLY A 148 1.62 -5.98 -8.95
C GLY A 148 1.90 -4.56 -9.43
N TYR A 149 2.63 -3.82 -8.61
CA TYR A 149 3.17 -2.51 -8.96
C TYR A 149 4.61 -2.65 -9.42
N PHE A 150 4.92 -1.97 -10.52
CA PHE A 150 6.25 -1.90 -11.07
C PHE A 150 6.64 -0.44 -11.20
N LEU A 151 7.93 -0.16 -11.08
CA LEU A 151 8.45 1.20 -11.06
C LEU A 151 9.64 1.31 -12.02
N SER A 152 9.87 2.52 -12.56
CA SER A 152 11.15 2.89 -13.13
C SER A 152 12.21 3.01 -12.01
N GLU A 153 13.50 2.98 -12.36
CA GLU A 153 14.57 3.18 -11.37
C GLU A 153 14.43 4.55 -10.67
N ARG A 154 14.06 5.59 -11.42
CA ARG A 154 13.85 6.93 -10.85
C ARG A 154 12.71 6.97 -9.85
N ALA A 155 11.60 6.25 -10.11
CA ALA A 155 10.52 6.14 -9.12
C ALA A 155 10.94 5.30 -7.91
N LYS A 156 11.72 4.22 -8.10
CA LYS A 156 12.29 3.45 -6.99
C LYS A 156 13.15 4.33 -6.09
N GLU A 157 14.14 5.04 -6.64
CA GLU A 157 15.02 5.94 -5.88
C GLU A 157 14.21 7.02 -5.13
N TRP A 158 13.17 7.54 -5.77
CA TRP A 158 12.28 8.50 -5.13
C TRP A 158 11.53 7.87 -3.94
N MET A 159 10.99 6.66 -4.11
CA MET A 159 10.27 5.93 -3.05
C MET A 159 11.19 5.55 -1.89
N GLU A 160 12.43 5.11 -2.16
CA GLU A 160 13.41 4.78 -1.12
C GLU A 160 13.77 5.99 -0.27
N ARG A 161 13.84 7.18 -0.89
CA ARG A 161 14.13 8.44 -0.20
C ARG A 161 12.94 8.99 0.59
N GLN A 162 11.74 8.95 0.01
CA GLN A 162 10.54 9.58 0.59
C GLN A 162 9.77 8.65 1.54
N CYS A 163 9.90 7.34 1.34
CA CYS A 163 9.19 6.29 2.06
C CYS A 163 10.18 5.19 2.53
N PRO A 164 11.23 5.53 3.29
CA PRO A 164 12.27 4.58 3.67
C PRO A 164 11.67 3.39 4.42
N GLY A 165 12.06 2.17 4.03
CA GLY A 165 11.61 0.93 4.65
C GLY A 165 10.14 0.54 4.38
N CYS A 166 9.40 1.28 3.56
CA CYS A 166 8.01 0.94 3.24
C CYS A 166 7.87 -0.20 2.23
N PHE A 167 8.89 -0.44 1.40
CA PHE A 167 8.86 -1.45 0.33
C PHE A 167 10.20 -2.17 0.18
N THR A 168 10.13 -3.41 -0.29
CA THR A 168 11.25 -4.17 -0.82
C THR A 168 11.12 -4.23 -2.34
N PHE A 169 12.20 -3.98 -3.06
CA PHE A 169 12.21 -3.97 -4.52
C PHE A 169 12.93 -5.19 -5.09
N THR A 170 12.39 -5.76 -6.16
CA THR A 170 13.02 -6.82 -6.94
C THR A 170 13.24 -6.33 -8.36
N LEU A 171 14.49 -6.41 -8.83
CA LEU A 171 14.83 -6.06 -10.21
C LEU A 171 14.29 -7.14 -11.16
N LEU A 172 13.58 -6.72 -12.20
CA LEU A 172 13.20 -7.59 -13.32
C LEU A 172 14.28 -7.56 -14.39
N ARG A 173 14.59 -8.72 -14.99
CA ARG A 173 15.59 -8.87 -16.05
C ARG A 173 14.97 -8.98 -17.43
#